data_AF-A0A838E354-F1
#
_entry.id   AF-A0A838E354-F1
#
_cell.length_a   1.000
_cell.length_b   1.000
_cell.length_c   1.000
_cell.angle_alpha   90.00
_cell.angle_beta   90.00
_cell.angle_gamma   90.00
#
_symmetry.space_group_name_H-M   'P 1'
#
loop_
_entity.id
_entity.type
_entity.pdbx_description
1 polymer ?
#
loop_
_entity_poly.entity_id
_entity_poly.type
_entity_poly.pdbx_seq_one_letter_code
_entity_poly.pdbx_strand_id
1 'polypeptide(L)'
;MPRGCAPGERRGGRSKGTPNKKSQDIRERLLAMGCDPIEGMARIAMGQSPCFECPKAKGRQKYSVGIAGLYVDIDNGVERTCRICHGTGKEPIPAKLAGEMLSQLAQYVAPKLKAIELTGAVELKIPEPIEQGPAPL
;
A
#
# COMPACT_ATOMS: atom_id res chain seq x y z
N MET A 1 7.47 5.50 54.31
CA MET A 1 7.77 6.39 53.16
C MET A 1 6.71 6.17 52.10
N PRO A 2 5.97 7.19 51.66
CA PRO A 2 4.95 7.01 50.62
C PRO A 2 5.63 6.64 49.30
N ARG A 3 5.25 5.50 48.72
CA ARG A 3 5.73 5.03 47.42
C ARG A 3 4.73 5.51 46.37
N GLY A 4 5.00 6.65 45.72
CA GLY A 4 4.16 7.15 44.62
C GLY A 4 4.24 8.66 44.43
N CYS A 5 3.90 9.12 43.22
CA CYS A 5 3.68 10.55 42.98
C CYS A 5 2.36 11.00 43.63
N ALA A 6 2.27 12.28 44.01
CA ALA A 6 1.05 12.84 44.56
C ALA A 6 -0.13 12.68 43.57
N PRO A 7 -1.38 12.54 44.05
CA PRO A 7 -2.55 12.50 43.18
C PRO A 7 -2.58 13.74 42.25
N GLY A 8 -2.47 13.52 40.94
CA GLY A 8 -2.40 14.59 39.94
C GLY A 8 -1.01 14.84 39.34
N GLU A 9 0.07 14.39 39.99
CA GLU A 9 1.43 14.46 39.44
C GLU A 9 1.81 13.15 38.75
N ARG A 10 2.09 13.20 37.45
CA ARG A 10 2.72 12.09 36.72
C ARG A 10 4.21 12.39 36.54
N ARG A 11 5.07 12.04 37.52
CA ARG A 11 6.54 12.21 37.41
C ARG A 11 7.27 11.07 36.71
N GLY A 12 6.55 10.18 36.04
CA GLY A 12 7.11 9.02 35.36
C GLY A 12 6.30 8.68 34.13
N GLY A 13 6.87 8.92 32.95
CA GLY A 13 6.26 8.61 31.67
C GLY A 13 7.21 8.91 30.53
N ARG A 14 7.09 8.12 29.47
CA ARG A 14 7.76 8.38 28.21
C ARG A 14 7.26 9.74 27.65
N SER A 15 8.17 10.59 27.16
CA SER A 15 7.78 11.88 26.57
C SER A 15 6.76 11.67 25.45
N LYS A 16 5.64 12.40 25.51
CA LYS A 16 4.57 12.28 24.52
C LYS A 16 5.15 12.50 23.13
N GLY A 17 4.85 11.57 22.22
CA GLY A 17 5.30 11.62 20.82
C GLY A 17 6.57 10.82 20.52
N THR A 18 7.29 10.28 21.50
CA THR A 18 8.44 9.41 21.17
C THR A 18 7.97 8.07 20.61
N PRO A 19 8.36 7.69 19.38
CA PRO A 19 7.85 6.49 18.70
C PRO A 19 8.21 5.22 19.45
N ASN A 20 7.32 4.24 19.53
CA ASN A 20 7.63 2.98 20.23
C ASN A 20 8.94 2.37 19.70
N LYS A 21 9.84 1.88 20.58
CA LYS A 21 11.17 1.37 20.14
C LYS A 21 10.99 0.27 19.08
N LYS A 22 10.03 -0.63 19.33
CA LYS A 22 9.61 -1.67 18.36
C LYS A 22 9.20 -1.12 17.00
N SER A 23 8.52 0.02 16.95
CA SER A 23 8.11 0.65 15.68
C SER A 23 9.30 1.27 14.96
N GLN A 24 10.32 1.74 15.68
CA GLN A 24 11.58 2.20 15.09
C GLN A 24 12.36 1.01 14.53
N ASP A 25 12.50 -0.08 15.31
CA ASP A 25 13.20 -1.30 14.88
C ASP A 25 12.58 -1.89 13.60
N ILE A 26 11.25 -1.90 13.48
CA ILE A 26 10.55 -2.37 12.28
C ILE A 26 10.84 -1.46 11.08
N ARG A 27 10.85 -0.13 11.28
CA ARG A 27 11.19 0.83 10.20
C ARG A 27 12.62 0.63 9.73
N GLU A 28 13.57 0.47 10.65
CA GLU A 28 14.98 0.23 10.33
C GLU A 28 15.17 -1.07 9.55
N ARG A 29 14.48 -2.16 9.94
CA ARG A 29 14.51 -3.42 9.21
C ARG A 29 13.91 -3.30 7.80
N LEU A 30 12.78 -2.60 7.65
CA LEU A 30 12.15 -2.38 6.35
C LEU A 30 13.05 -1.55 5.43
N LEU A 31 13.69 -0.50 5.97
CA LEU A 31 14.67 0.31 5.24
C LEU A 31 15.90 -0.49 4.83
N ALA A 32 16.41 -1.36 5.72
CA ALA A 32 17.55 -2.23 5.40
C ALA A 32 17.24 -3.24 4.27
N MET A 33 15.97 -3.66 4.14
CA MET A 33 15.52 -4.54 3.05
C MET A 33 15.12 -3.78 1.77
N GLY A 34 15.13 -2.44 1.77
CA GLY A 34 14.63 -1.63 0.66
C GLY A 34 13.16 -1.89 0.34
N CYS A 35 12.37 -2.28 1.34
CA CYS A 35 10.97 -2.63 1.17
C CYS A 35 10.09 -1.43 1.45
N ASP A 36 9.50 -0.87 0.40
CA ASP A 36 8.53 0.21 0.50
C ASP A 36 7.09 -0.34 0.61
N PRO A 37 6.45 -0.28 1.78
CA PRO A 37 5.13 -0.87 1.99
C PRO A 37 4.05 -0.19 1.15
N ILE A 38 4.17 1.12 0.89
CA ILE A 38 3.23 1.87 0.05
C ILE A 38 3.29 1.39 -1.40
N GLU A 39 4.50 1.18 -1.91
CA GLU A 39 4.70 0.68 -3.27
C GLU A 39 4.16 -0.75 -3.41
N GLY A 40 4.42 -1.61 -2.41
CA GLY A 40 3.86 -2.96 -2.37
C GLY A 40 2.33 -2.96 -2.43
N MET A 41 1.67 -2.13 -1.62
CA MET A 41 0.21 -1.98 -1.65
C MET A 41 -0.29 -1.48 -3.01
N ALA A 42 0.40 -0.52 -3.63
CA ALA A 42 0.03 0.02 -4.93
C ALA A 42 0.14 -1.03 -6.05
N ARG A 43 1.21 -1.84 -6.06
CA ARG A 43 1.39 -2.92 -7.04
C ARG A 43 0.29 -3.99 -6.93
N ILE A 44 -0.14 -4.32 -5.71
CA ILE A 44 -1.25 -5.25 -5.46
C ILE A 44 -2.58 -4.63 -5.90
N ALA A 45 -2.83 -3.38 -5.54
CA ALA A 45 -4.03 -2.66 -5.96
C ALA A 45 -4.21 -2.62 -7.48
N MET A 46 -3.11 -2.44 -8.23
CA MET A 46 -3.12 -2.39 -9.69
C MET A 46 -3.10 -3.77 -10.38
N GLY A 47 -3.07 -4.88 -9.62
CA GLY A 47 -2.96 -6.21 -10.21
C GLY A 47 -1.62 -6.48 -10.90
N GLN A 48 -0.56 -5.79 -10.49
CA GLN A 48 0.77 -5.86 -11.11
C GLN A 48 1.78 -6.67 -10.31
N SER A 49 1.35 -7.41 -9.27
CA SER A 49 2.27 -8.28 -8.54
C SER A 49 2.79 -9.39 -9.46
N PRO A 50 4.11 -9.63 -9.49
CA PRO A 50 4.68 -10.69 -10.30
C PRO A 50 4.22 -12.05 -9.76
N CYS A 51 3.95 -13.00 -10.66
CA CYS A 51 3.65 -14.35 -10.23
C CYS A 51 4.88 -14.99 -9.58
N PHE A 52 4.72 -15.55 -8.37
CA PHE A 52 5.80 -16.16 -7.59
C PHE A 52 6.34 -17.46 -8.17
N GLU A 53 5.49 -18.22 -8.87
CA GLU A 53 5.87 -19.52 -9.39
C GLU A 53 6.62 -19.37 -10.72
N CYS A 54 6.16 -18.48 -11.62
CA CYS A 54 6.72 -18.43 -12.97
C CYS A 54 8.12 -17.77 -12.94
N PRO A 55 9.16 -18.41 -13.52
CA PRO A 55 10.50 -17.85 -13.54
C PRO A 55 10.48 -16.51 -14.30
N LYS A 56 10.90 -15.44 -13.61
CA LYS A 56 10.93 -14.07 -14.14
C LYS A 56 9.57 -13.55 -14.65
N ALA A 57 8.45 -13.99 -14.09
CA ALA A 57 7.11 -13.51 -14.48
C ALA A 57 6.78 -13.68 -15.98
N LYS A 58 7.38 -14.67 -16.65
CA LYS A 58 7.18 -14.89 -18.11
C LYS A 58 5.85 -15.54 -18.48
N GLY A 59 5.05 -15.92 -17.49
CA GLY A 59 3.79 -16.66 -17.71
C GLY A 59 3.97 -18.08 -18.25
N ARG A 60 5.21 -18.55 -18.42
CA ARG A 60 5.56 -19.87 -18.94
C ARG A 60 6.49 -20.60 -17.99
N GLN A 61 6.31 -21.91 -17.90
CA GLN A 61 7.12 -22.80 -17.08
C GLN A 61 7.39 -24.11 -17.81
N LYS A 62 8.58 -24.66 -17.60
CA LYS A 62 8.86 -26.07 -17.92
C LYS A 62 8.22 -26.90 -16.81
N TYR A 63 7.27 -27.76 -17.13
CA TYR A 63 6.63 -28.60 -16.10
C TYR A 63 7.31 -29.96 -16.01
N SER A 64 7.57 -30.40 -14.78
CA SER A 64 7.54 -31.82 -14.40
C SER A 64 6.83 -31.91 -13.05
N VAL A 65 5.74 -32.66 -12.95
CA VAL A 65 5.11 -32.97 -11.64
C VAL A 65 4.93 -34.48 -11.60
N GLY A 66 5.83 -35.17 -10.90
CA GLY A 66 5.74 -36.60 -10.63
C GLY A 66 5.00 -36.91 -9.34
N ILE A 67 4.55 -38.15 -9.19
CA ILE A 67 4.05 -38.68 -7.91
C ILE A 67 5.26 -38.90 -6.99
N ALA A 68 5.15 -38.49 -5.72
CA ALA A 68 6.19 -38.61 -4.68
C ALA A 68 7.40 -37.65 -4.76
N GLY A 69 7.29 -36.51 -5.44
CA GLY A 69 8.31 -35.44 -5.35
C GLY A 69 9.60 -35.69 -6.13
N LEU A 70 9.66 -36.74 -6.96
CA LEU A 70 10.73 -36.96 -7.93
C LEU A 70 10.41 -36.28 -9.27
N TYR A 71 11.39 -35.53 -9.80
CA TYR A 71 11.34 -34.87 -11.10
C TYR A 71 11.44 -35.92 -12.21
N VAL A 72 10.36 -36.11 -12.97
CA VAL A 72 10.39 -36.86 -14.23
C VAL A 72 9.82 -35.94 -15.29
N ASP A 73 10.66 -35.54 -16.24
CA ASP A 73 10.25 -34.74 -17.40
C ASP A 73 9.25 -35.55 -18.24
N ILE A 74 7.97 -35.18 -18.20
CA ILE A 74 6.92 -35.88 -18.97
C ILE A 74 7.01 -35.52 -20.47
N ASP A 75 7.57 -34.34 -20.82
CA ASP A 75 7.60 -33.81 -22.20
C ASP A 75 8.96 -33.30 -22.69
N ASN A 76 10.12 -33.76 -22.19
CA ASN A 76 11.43 -33.24 -22.64
C ASN A 76 11.56 -31.69 -22.57
N GLY A 77 11.12 -31.05 -21.47
CA GLY A 77 11.37 -29.62 -21.25
C GLY A 77 10.56 -28.63 -22.09
N VAL A 78 9.42 -29.04 -22.67
CA VAL A 78 8.50 -28.13 -23.40
C VAL A 78 7.87 -27.10 -22.44
N GLU A 79 7.90 -25.82 -22.83
CA GLU A 79 7.28 -24.73 -22.07
C GLU A 79 5.75 -24.79 -22.16
N ARG A 80 5.06 -24.81 -21.02
CA ARG A 80 3.59 -24.66 -20.97
C ARG A 80 3.21 -23.38 -20.23
N THR A 81 1.96 -22.94 -20.41
CA THR A 81 1.39 -21.80 -19.67
C THR A 81 1.37 -22.10 -18.18
N CYS A 82 1.79 -21.13 -17.37
CA CYS A 82 1.86 -21.22 -15.92
C CYS A 82 0.44 -21.43 -15.32
N ARG A 83 0.26 -22.37 -14.38
CA ARG A 83 -1.05 -22.82 -13.87
C ARG A 83 -1.76 -21.79 -13.01
N ILE A 84 -0.98 -20.89 -12.41
CA ILE A 84 -1.48 -19.87 -11.48
C ILE A 84 -1.86 -18.60 -12.24
N CYS A 85 -0.97 -18.07 -13.09
CA CYS A 85 -1.23 -16.82 -13.82
C CYS A 85 -1.86 -17.03 -15.20
N HIS A 86 -2.00 -18.27 -15.67
CA HIS A 86 -2.51 -18.63 -16.99
C HIS A 86 -1.81 -17.93 -18.17
N GLY A 87 -0.53 -17.62 -18.03
CA GLY A 87 0.25 -16.96 -19.09
C GLY A 87 0.39 -15.44 -18.96
N THR A 88 -0.30 -14.81 -18.01
CA THR A 88 -0.26 -13.34 -17.84
C THR A 88 1.03 -12.84 -17.16
N GLY A 89 1.77 -13.74 -16.48
CA GLY A 89 2.98 -13.39 -15.73
C GLY A 89 2.72 -12.67 -14.41
N LYS A 90 1.45 -12.31 -14.14
CA LYS A 90 1.01 -11.59 -12.94
C LYS A 90 0.19 -12.51 -12.06
N GLU A 91 0.24 -12.29 -10.77
CA GLU A 91 -0.58 -13.05 -9.84
C GLU A 91 -2.06 -12.69 -10.02
N PRO A 92 -2.98 -13.67 -10.00
CA PRO A 92 -4.41 -13.40 -10.01
C PRO A 92 -4.83 -12.82 -8.65
N ILE A 93 -4.88 -11.49 -8.56
CA ILE A 93 -5.29 -10.79 -7.34
C ILE A 93 -6.83 -10.70 -7.27
N PRO A 94 -7.47 -11.14 -6.18
CA PRO A 94 -8.91 -10.99 -6.04
C PRO A 94 -9.29 -9.51 -5.90
N ALA A 95 -10.39 -9.11 -6.54
CA ALA A 95 -10.86 -7.72 -6.54
C ALA A 95 -11.05 -7.15 -5.12
N LYS A 96 -11.43 -8.01 -4.15
CA LYS A 96 -11.55 -7.63 -2.74
C LYS A 96 -10.23 -7.11 -2.15
N LEU A 97 -9.13 -7.85 -2.36
CA LEU A 97 -7.82 -7.47 -1.85
C LEU A 97 -7.34 -6.16 -2.51
N ALA A 98 -7.55 -6.01 -3.81
CA ALA A 98 -7.22 -4.78 -4.52
C ALA A 98 -8.01 -3.57 -3.96
N GLY A 99 -9.31 -3.74 -3.73
CA GLY A 99 -10.17 -2.72 -3.11
C GLY A 99 -9.73 -2.34 -1.69
N GLU A 100 -9.32 -3.32 -0.88
CA GLU A 100 -8.78 -3.08 0.48
C GLU A 100 -7.49 -2.26 0.41
N MET A 101 -6.55 -2.59 -0.48
CA MET A 101 -5.31 -1.82 -0.65
C MET A 101 -5.57 -0.39 -1.12
N LEU A 102 -6.48 -0.20 -2.10
CA LEU A 102 -6.90 1.14 -2.55
C LEU A 102 -7.52 1.95 -1.40
N SER A 103 -8.33 1.31 -0.55
CA SER A 103 -8.97 1.99 0.59
C SER A 103 -7.96 2.48 1.63
N GLN A 104 -6.87 1.75 1.84
CA GLN A 104 -5.78 2.16 2.73
C GLN A 104 -4.97 3.30 2.13
N LEU A 105 -4.66 3.22 0.82
CA LEU A 105 -3.93 4.28 0.12
C LEU A 105 -4.73 5.59 0.05
N ALA A 106 -6.06 5.52 -0.12
CA ALA A 106 -6.93 6.69 -0.17
C ALA A 106 -6.86 7.54 1.11
N GLN A 107 -6.59 6.94 2.27
CA GLN A 107 -6.44 7.66 3.54
C GLN A 107 -5.24 8.62 3.54
N TYR A 108 -4.20 8.32 2.76
CA TYR A 108 -3.00 9.15 2.64
C TYR A 108 -3.16 10.24 1.58
N VAL A 109 -3.97 10.00 0.54
CA VAL A 109 -4.21 10.97 -0.54
C VAL A 109 -5.26 12.01 -0.14
N ALA A 110 -6.36 11.57 0.48
CA ALA A 110 -7.47 12.41 0.89
C ALA A 110 -7.81 12.15 2.37
N PRO A 111 -6.99 12.68 3.31
CA PRO A 111 -7.23 12.47 4.73
C PRO A 111 -8.57 13.10 5.12
N LYS A 112 -9.35 12.38 5.94
CA LYS A 112 -10.61 12.91 6.48
C LYS A 112 -10.29 14.12 7.35
N LEU A 113 -10.64 15.31 6.86
CA LEU A 113 -10.51 16.55 7.61
C LEU A 113 -11.42 16.47 8.85
N LYS A 114 -10.91 16.90 10.00
CA LYS A 114 -11.76 17.08 11.18
C LYS A 114 -12.65 18.29 10.93
N ALA A 115 -13.93 18.20 11.31
CA ALA A 115 -14.82 19.34 11.27
C ALA A 115 -14.23 20.46 12.15
N ILE A 116 -14.00 21.61 11.54
CA ILE A 116 -13.67 22.85 12.24
C ILE A 116 -14.97 23.64 12.28
N GLU A 117 -15.44 23.98 13.48
CA GLU A 117 -16.58 24.88 13.61
C GLU A 117 -16.13 26.29 13.18
N LEU A 118 -16.59 26.71 12.00
CA LEU A 118 -16.39 28.07 11.50
C LEU A 118 -17.42 28.98 12.16
N THR A 119 -17.09 29.57 13.30
CA THR A 119 -17.82 30.70 13.89
C THR A 119 -17.25 32.01 13.36
N GLY A 120 -17.52 32.33 12.10
CA GLY A 120 -17.12 33.59 11.51
C GLY A 120 -18.00 33.95 10.32
N ALA A 121 -18.65 35.11 10.38
CA ALA A 121 -19.38 35.67 9.25
C ALA A 121 -18.39 35.97 8.13
N VAL A 122 -18.43 35.17 7.06
CA VAL A 122 -17.60 35.40 5.87
C VAL A 122 -18.35 36.38 4.98
N GLU A 123 -17.88 37.64 4.95
CA GLU A 123 -18.31 38.60 3.94
C GLU A 123 -17.76 38.16 2.57
N LEU A 124 -18.63 37.58 1.76
CA LEU A 124 -18.33 37.21 0.38
C LEU A 124 -18.23 38.48 -0.48
N LYS A 125 -17.02 38.93 -0.76
CA LYS A 125 -16.78 39.87 -1.87
C LYS A 125 -16.87 39.11 -3.17
N ILE A 126 -18.01 39.26 -3.85
CA ILE A 126 -18.24 38.73 -5.20
C ILE A 126 -17.33 39.52 -6.15
N PRO A 127 -16.39 38.88 -6.87
CA PRO A 127 -15.61 39.59 -7.88
C PRO A 127 -16.51 40.01 -9.05
N GLU A 128 -16.29 41.23 -9.52
CA GLU A 128 -17.01 41.82 -10.65
C GLU A 128 -16.84 40.97 -11.94
N PRO A 129 -17.86 40.92 -12.81
CA PRO A 129 -17.84 40.10 -14.01
C PRO A 129 -16.72 40.53 -14.97
N ILE A 130 -15.97 39.54 -15.45
CA ILE A 130 -14.88 39.73 -16.41
C ILE A 130 -15.48 40.10 -17.78
N GLU A 131 -15.21 41.32 -18.25
CA GLU A 131 -15.56 41.77 -19.60
C GLU A 131 -14.80 40.94 -20.64
N GLN A 132 -15.54 40.28 -21.53
CA GLN A 132 -14.97 39.50 -22.63
C GLN A 132 -14.48 40.46 -23.73
N GLY A 133 -13.17 40.50 -23.95
CA GLY A 133 -12.57 41.21 -25.09
C GLY A 133 -13.01 40.61 -26.44
N PRO A 134 -12.99 41.41 -27.53
CA PRO A 134 -13.58 41.02 -28.80
C PRO A 134 -12.85 39.84 -29.47
N ALA A 135 -13.64 38.95 -30.07
CA ALA A 135 -13.17 37.78 -30.80
C ALA A 135 -12.29 38.17 -32.01
N PRO A 136 -11.22 37.42 -32.31
CA PRO A 136 -10.38 37.68 -33.47
C PRO A 136 -11.10 37.31 -34.78
N LEU A 137 -10.82 38.12 -35.81
CA LEU A 137 -11.37 38.07 -37.18
C LEU A 137 -10.99 36.79 -37.94
#